data_AF-A0AAP4A4G5-F1
#
_entry.id   AF-A0AAP4A4G5-F1
#
_cell.length_a   1.000
_cell.length_b   1.000
_cell.length_c   1.000
_cell.angle_alpha   90.00
_cell.angle_beta   90.00
_cell.angle_gamma   90.00
#
_symmetry.space_group_name_H-M   'P 1'
#
loop_
_entity.id
_entity.type
_entity.pdbx_description
1 polymer ?
#
loop_
_entity_poly.entity_id
_entity_poly.type
_entity_poly.pdbx_seq_one_letter_code
_entity_poly.pdbx_strand_id
1 'polypeptide(L)'
;MGIFVLILQIILLAVVIFGGFSLLSRFVFNKVKINKWIILAAAIIIFIIPTFIPMNQWIVLAISAVATILFLWFLDILRNGYPKLKKEKKVVIKPKAKPNRVKHNKDSKK
;
A
#
# COMPACT_ATOMS: atom_id res chain seq x y z
N MET A 1 -14.88 -9.32 -35.56
CA MET A 1 -14.06 -9.48 -34.35
C MET A 1 -14.81 -10.40 -33.39
N GLY A 2 -14.35 -11.64 -33.20
CA GLY A 2 -15.09 -12.64 -32.42
C GLY A 2 -15.08 -12.32 -30.92
N ILE A 3 -16.18 -12.63 -30.23
CA ILE A 3 -16.36 -12.47 -28.77
C ILE A 3 -15.19 -13.07 -27.98
N PHE A 4 -14.63 -14.19 -28.45
CA PHE A 4 -13.45 -14.83 -27.86
C PHE A 4 -12.21 -13.93 -27.81
N VAL A 5 -11.97 -13.14 -28.86
CA VAL A 5 -10.81 -12.23 -28.92
C VAL A 5 -10.97 -11.09 -27.92
N LEU A 6 -12.19 -10.59 -27.73
CA LEU A 6 -12.51 -9.56 -26.73
C LEU A 6 -12.30 -10.10 -25.30
N ILE A 7 -12.79 -11.30 -25.01
CA ILE A 7 -12.60 -11.95 -23.71
C ILE A 7 -11.11 -12.10 -23.41
N LEU A 8 -10.32 -12.58 -24.38
CA LEU A 8 -8.88 -12.73 -24.23
C LEU A 8 -8.17 -11.39 -23.95
N GLN A 9 -8.56 -10.32 -24.66
CA GLN A 9 -8.01 -8.98 -24.41
C GLN A 9 -8.33 -8.46 -23.00
N ILE A 10 -9.55 -8.67 -22.51
CA ILE A 10 -9.95 -8.26 -21.15
C ILE A 10 -9.14 -9.03 -20.09
N ILE A 11 -8.98 -10.33 -20.27
CA ILE A 11 -8.18 -11.17 -19.37
C ILE A 11 -6.72 -10.68 -19.35
N LEU A 12 -6.14 -10.43 -20.52
CA LEU A 12 -4.76 -9.97 -20.64
C LEU A 12 -4.57 -8.59 -19.98
N LEU A 13 -5.52 -7.67 -20.17
CA LEU A 13 -5.53 -6.38 -19.48
C LEU A 13 -5.60 -6.53 -17.95
N ALA A 14 -6.47 -7.41 -17.46
CA ALA A 14 -6.59 -7.67 -16.02
C ALA A 14 -5.27 -8.18 -15.44
N VAL A 15 -4.60 -9.12 -16.12
CA VAL A 15 -3.28 -9.63 -15.70
C VAL A 15 -2.25 -8.50 -15.63
N VAL A 16 -2.23 -7.59 -16.60
CA VAL A 16 -1.33 -6.43 -16.59
C VAL A 16 -1.63 -5.48 -15.43
N ILE A 17 -2.91 -5.20 -15.15
CA ILE A 17 -3.32 -4.33 -14.03
C ILE A 17 -2.93 -4.94 -12.69
N PHE A 18 -3.25 -6.21 -12.45
CA PHE A 18 -2.91 -6.89 -11.20
C PHE A 18 -1.40 -7.07 -11.03
N GLY A 19 -0.69 -7.43 -12.10
CA GLY A 19 0.77 -7.52 -12.10
C GLY A 19 1.43 -6.17 -11.80
N GLY A 20 1.01 -5.12 -12.51
CA GLY A 20 1.48 -3.75 -12.29
C GLY A 20 1.20 -3.26 -10.87
N PHE A 21 -0.02 -3.50 -10.37
CA PHE A 21 -0.41 -3.15 -9.01
C PHE A 21 0.43 -3.90 -7.95
N SER A 22 0.71 -5.19 -8.15
CA SER A 22 1.55 -5.97 -7.23
C SER A 22 2.99 -5.44 -7.18
N LEU A 23 3.54 -5.03 -8.32
CA LEU A 23 4.87 -4.42 -8.38
C LEU A 23 4.88 -3.02 -7.74
N LEU A 24 3.96 -2.14 -8.12
CA LEU A 24 3.83 -0.79 -7.59
C LEU A 24 3.58 -0.77 -6.08
N SER A 25 2.78 -1.72 -5.58
CA SER A 25 2.51 -1.84 -4.14
C SER A 25 3.76 -2.19 -3.35
N ARG A 26 4.60 -3.08 -3.88
CA ARG A 26 5.87 -3.46 -3.27
C ARG A 26 6.90 -2.33 -3.28
N PHE A 27 7.04 -1.60 -4.39
CA PHE A 27 8.11 -0.62 -4.57
C PHE A 27 7.74 0.79 -4.10
N VAL A 28 6.54 1.26 -4.43
CA VAL A 28 6.12 2.65 -4.24
C VAL A 28 5.16 2.78 -3.07
N PHE A 29 4.05 2.04 -3.08
CA PHE A 29 2.94 2.28 -2.15
C PHE A 29 3.32 2.00 -0.69
N ASN A 30 4.19 1.01 -0.44
CA ASN A 30 4.62 0.68 0.92
C ASN A 30 5.62 1.70 1.51
N LYS A 31 6.19 2.59 0.70
CA LYS A 31 7.16 3.61 1.15
C LYS A 31 6.54 4.99 1.33
N VAL A 32 5.40 5.26 0.70
CA VAL A 32 4.82 6.60 0.63
C VAL A 32 3.55 6.71 1.48
N LYS A 33 3.48 7.73 2.34
CA LYS A 33 2.28 8.07 3.12
C LYS A 33 1.58 9.26 2.46
N ILE A 34 0.62 9.00 1.59
CA ILE A 34 -0.24 10.02 0.97
C ILE A 34 -1.65 9.91 1.55
N ASN A 35 -2.31 11.04 1.81
CA ASN A 35 -3.71 11.07 2.24
C ASN A 35 -4.62 10.34 1.23
N LYS A 36 -5.46 9.41 1.72
CA LYS A 36 -6.38 8.61 0.91
C LYS A 36 -7.22 9.44 -0.08
N TRP A 37 -7.66 10.63 0.31
CA TRP A 37 -8.50 11.48 -0.53
C TRP A 37 -7.78 12.07 -1.74
N ILE A 38 -6.45 12.27 -1.64
CA ILE A 38 -5.65 12.77 -2.76
C ILE A 38 -5.55 11.70 -3.85
N ILE A 39 -5.36 10.44 -3.45
CA ILE A 39 -5.27 9.30 -4.38
C ILE A 39 -6.60 9.10 -5.08
N LEU A 40 -7.72 9.20 -4.35
CA LEU A 40 -9.06 9.12 -4.92
C LEU A 40 -9.32 10.25 -5.92
N ALA A 41 -9.01 11.49 -5.55
CA ALA A 41 -9.18 12.65 -6.43
C ALA A 41 -8.36 12.50 -7.72
N ALA A 42 -7.10 12.06 -7.61
CA ALA A 42 -6.25 11.81 -8.77
C ALA A 42 -6.82 10.72 -9.69
N ALA A 43 -7.32 9.62 -9.12
CA ALA A 43 -7.93 8.54 -9.90
C ALA A 43 -9.16 9.04 -10.69
N ILE A 44 -10.02 9.83 -10.05
CA ILE A 44 -11.23 10.39 -10.68
C ILE A 44 -10.86 11.36 -11.79
N ILE A 45 -9.94 12.30 -11.53
CA ILE A 45 -9.52 13.29 -12.53
C ILE A 45 -8.93 12.57 -13.76
N ILE A 46 -8.03 11.62 -13.55
CA ILE A 46 -7.38 10.87 -14.63
C ILE A 46 -8.40 10.05 -15.44
N PHE A 47 -9.39 9.47 -14.77
CA PHE A 47 -10.46 8.71 -15.43
C PHE A 47 -11.38 9.58 -16.29
N ILE A 48 -11.55 10.85 -15.93
CA ILE A 48 -12.43 11.79 -16.64
C ILE A 48 -11.73 12.45 -17.85
N ILE A 49 -10.39 12.58 -17.84
CA ILE A 49 -9.65 13.22 -18.96
C ILE A 49 -10.00 12.64 -20.35
N PRO A 50 -10.09 11.30 -20.55
CA PRO A 50 -10.43 10.72 -21.85
C PRO A 50 -11.84 11.03 -22.35
N THR A 51 -12.78 11.46 -21.48
CA THR A 51 -14.15 11.77 -21.93
C THR A 51 -14.23 13.14 -22.61
N PHE A 52 -13.30 14.04 -22.32
CA PHE A 52 -13.27 15.38 -22.89
C PHE A 52 -12.34 15.51 -24.09
N ILE A 53 -11.30 14.67 -24.16
CA ILE A 53 -10.29 14.74 -25.21
C ILE A 53 -10.32 13.42 -26.00
N PRO A 54 -10.66 13.45 -27.30
CA PRO A 54 -10.58 12.26 -28.12
C PRO A 54 -9.12 11.85 -28.28
N MET A 55 -8.80 10.66 -27.76
CA MET A 55 -7.45 10.08 -27.80
C MET A 55 -7.50 8.73 -28.51
N ASN A 56 -6.32 8.23 -28.92
CA ASN A 56 -6.20 6.89 -29.47
C ASN A 56 -6.73 5.84 -28.47
N GLN A 57 -7.45 4.82 -28.95
CA GLN A 57 -8.01 3.75 -28.14
C GLN A 57 -6.98 3.09 -27.21
N TRP A 58 -5.74 2.91 -27.68
CA TRP A 58 -4.65 2.36 -26.87
C TRP A 58 -4.25 3.28 -25.69
N ILE A 59 -4.28 4.59 -25.91
CA ILE A 59 -3.99 5.60 -24.88
C ILE A 59 -5.12 5.61 -23.85
N VAL A 60 -6.38 5.60 -24.31
CA VAL A 60 -7.55 5.54 -23.42
C VAL A 60 -7.50 4.28 -22.54
N LEU A 61 -7.14 3.13 -23.13
CA LEU A 61 -6.97 1.87 -22.42
C LEU A 61 -5.87 1.96 -21.35
N ALA A 62 -4.72 2.55 -21.68
CA ALA A 62 -3.61 2.75 -20.75
C ALA A 62 -3.98 3.70 -19.60
N ILE A 63 -4.65 4.81 -19.90
CA ILE A 63 -5.13 5.78 -18.90
C ILE A 63 -6.13 5.11 -17.96
N SER A 64 -7.07 4.33 -18.51
CA SER A 64 -8.04 3.55 -17.73
C SER A 64 -7.36 2.53 -16.81
N ALA A 65 -6.34 1.82 -17.30
CA ALA A 65 -5.55 0.89 -16.49
C ALA A 65 -4.84 1.61 -15.33
N VAL A 66 -4.21 2.76 -15.60
CA VAL A 66 -3.54 3.58 -14.57
C VAL A 66 -4.55 4.10 -13.53
N ALA A 67 -5.70 4.61 -13.98
CA ALA A 67 -6.77 5.06 -13.08
C ALA A 67 -7.27 3.91 -12.20
N THR A 68 -7.42 2.70 -12.76
CA THR A 68 -7.81 1.49 -12.02
C THR A 68 -6.76 1.12 -10.97
N ILE A 69 -5.47 1.20 -11.29
CA ILE A 69 -4.38 0.94 -10.34
C ILE A 69 -4.39 1.95 -9.19
N LEU A 70 -4.59 3.24 -9.48
CA LEU A 70 -4.72 4.28 -8.45
C LEU A 70 -5.94 4.04 -7.56
N PHE A 71 -7.06 3.61 -8.14
CA PHE A 71 -8.25 3.26 -7.39
C PHE A 71 -8.05 2.03 -6.49
N LEU A 72 -7.38 0.98 -7.00
CA LEU A 72 -6.98 -0.18 -6.20
C LEU A 72 -6.07 0.22 -5.04
N TRP A 73 -5.18 1.19 -5.26
CA TRP A 73 -4.32 1.70 -4.20
C TRP A 73 -5.12 2.45 -3.11
N PHE A 74 -6.11 3.25 -3.51
CA PHE A 74 -7.03 3.86 -2.56
C PHE A 74 -7.78 2.81 -1.72
N LEU A 75 -8.30 1.75 -2.36
CA LEU A 75 -8.98 0.65 -1.67
C LEU A 75 -8.06 -0.09 -0.70
N ASP A 76 -6.81 -0.32 -1.10
CA ASP A 76 -5.81 -0.98 -0.24
C ASP A 76 -5.52 -0.15 1.02
N ILE A 77 -5.35 1.17 0.88
CA ILE A 77 -5.19 2.08 2.03
C ILE A 77 -6.45 2.09 2.91
N LEU A 78 -7.64 2.04 2.31
CA LEU A 78 -8.90 2.07 3.04
C LEU A 78 -9.11 0.79 3.86
N ARG A 79 -8.73 -0.37 3.32
CA ARG A 79 -8.88 -1.69 3.96
C ARG A 79 -7.76 -2.01 4.94
N ASN A 80 -6.51 -1.85 4.54
CA ASN A 80 -5.34 -2.26 5.32
C ASN A 80 -4.74 -1.11 6.16
N GLY A 81 -5.19 0.12 5.93
CA GLY A 81 -4.64 1.32 6.54
C GLY A 81 -3.32 1.74 5.91
N TYR A 82 -2.71 2.80 6.46
CA TYR A 82 -1.40 3.27 5.99
C TYR A 82 -0.32 2.22 6.26
N PRO A 83 0.67 2.07 5.34
CA PRO A 83 1.81 1.19 5.58
C PRO A 83 2.49 1.58 6.89
N LYS A 84 2.57 0.63 7.81
CA LYS A 84 3.33 0.77 9.05
C LYS A 84 4.81 0.75 8.66
N LEU A 85 5.37 1.93 8.35
CA LEU A 85 6.81 2.12 8.26
C LEU A 85 7.41 1.45 9.49
N LYS A 86 8.16 0.36 9.30
CA LYS A 86 8.85 -0.34 10.37
C LYS A 86 9.83 0.66 10.94
N LYS A 87 9.41 1.40 11.96
CA LYS A 87 10.31 2.21 12.77
C LYS A 87 11.31 1.22 13.34
N GLU A 88 12.58 1.39 13.01
CA GLU A 88 13.64 0.61 13.65
C GLU A 88 13.42 0.71 15.15
N LYS A 89 13.26 -0.45 15.81
CA LYS A 89 13.06 -0.48 17.25
C LYS A 89 14.35 0.09 17.84
N LYS A 90 14.30 1.35 18.28
CA LYS A 90 15.40 1.95 19.02
C LYS A 90 15.66 1.03 20.20
N VAL A 91 16.79 0.33 20.19
CA VAL A 91 17.22 -0.50 21.32
C VAL A 91 17.58 0.47 22.42
N VAL A 92 16.57 0.89 23.18
CA VAL A 92 16.78 1.66 24.40
C VAL A 92 17.37 0.68 25.39
N ILE A 93 18.69 0.71 25.53
CA ILE A 93 19.40 0.01 26.60
C ILE A 93 18.92 0.66 27.89
N LYS A 94 17.88 0.09 28.49
CA LYS A 94 17.46 0.46 29.84
C LYS A 94 18.56 -0.03 30.79
N PRO A 95 19.04 0.80 31.72
CA PRO A 95 19.96 0.33 32.73
C PRO A 95 19.31 -0.85 33.46
N LYS A 96 20.06 -1.96 33.60
CA LYS A 96 19.59 -3.10 34.38
C LYS A 96 19.29 -2.61 35.79
N ALA A 97 18.19 -3.10 36.38
CA ALA A 97 17.83 -2.76 37.74
C ALA A 97 19.00 -3.07 38.69
N LYS A 98 19.26 -2.15 39.63
CA LYS A 98 20.23 -2.39 40.70
C LYS A 98 19.81 -3.68 41.42
N PRO A 99 20.70 -4.68 41.57
CA PRO A 99 20.34 -5.90 42.28
C PRO A 99 19.89 -5.52 43.69
N ASN A 100 18.68 -5.95 44.08
CA ASN A 100 18.21 -5.76 45.43
C ASN A 100 19.13 -6.56 46.35
N ARG A 101 19.93 -5.87 47.16
CA ARG A 101 20.83 -6.52 48.11
C ARG A 101 19.96 -7.20 49.16
N VAL A 102 19.85 -8.52 49.11
CA VAL A 102 19.18 -9.31 50.15
C VAL A 102 19.91 -9.01 51.46
N LYS A 103 19.31 -8.18 52.31
CA LYS A 103 19.74 -8.01 53.68
C LYS A 103 19.37 -9.29 54.40
N HIS A 104 20.33 -10.21 54.53
CA HIS A 104 20.22 -11.30 55.48
C HIS A 104 20.14 -10.70 56.88
N ASN A 105 18.93 -10.56 57.43
CA ASN A 105 18.75 -10.46 58.87
C ASN A 105 19.09 -11.85 59.43
N LYS A 106 20.34 -12.01 59.88
CA LYS A 106 20.69 -13.03 60.87
C LYS A 106 20.33 -12.48 62.25
N ASP A 107 19.05 -12.50 62.60
CA ASP A 107 18.62 -12.49 64.00
C ASP A 107 18.10 -13.92 64.26
N SER A 108 18.93 -14.85 64.72
CA SER A 108 19.35 -15.05 66.12
C SER A 108 18.17 -15.15 67.09
N LYS A 109 17.85 -16.38 67.50
CA LYS A 109 17.35 -16.86 68.82
C LYS A 109 16.86 -18.31 68.59
N LYS A 110 17.49 -19.40 69.04
CA LYS A 110 17.77 -19.85 70.42
C LYS A 110 16.67 -19.49 71.41
#